data_AF-A0A1A7WCI8-F1
#
_entry.id   AF-A0A1A7WCI8-F1
#
_cell.length_a   1.000
_cell.length_b   1.000
_cell.length_c   1.000
_cell.angle_alpha   90.00
_cell.angle_beta   90.00
_cell.angle_gamma   90.00
#
_symmetry.space_group_name_H-M   'P 1'
#
loop_
_entity.id
_entity.type
_entity.pdbx_description
1 polymer ?
#
loop_
_entity_poly.entity_id
_entity_poly.type
_entity_poly.pdbx_seq_one_letter_code
_entity_poly.pdbx_strand_id
1 'polypeptide(L)'
;MPDLRVLNLMGNEVVKKIPYYRKTVISCLKQLTFLDDRPVFPKERACAEAWARGGLEEEKKEEEEWEFQERRKVQKRLEGMEMIRQKALERRRLRGERLQTSPEMLSEEDQILSSSEEMLLLNAHEELLDNPSEQEDEEENQNDVKWSKAESGRPKKLKAMLA
;
A
#
# COMPACT_ATOMS: atom_id res chain seq x y z
N MET A 1 23.54 14.22 -13.30
CA MET A 1 23.22 12.81 -13.62
C MET A 1 21.70 12.66 -13.67
N PRO A 2 21.05 12.99 -14.79
CA PRO A 2 19.59 12.92 -14.87
C PRO A 2 19.08 11.48 -14.77
N ASP A 3 19.68 10.51 -15.46
CA ASP A 3 19.09 9.17 -15.63
C ASP A 3 19.50 8.12 -14.57
N LEU A 4 20.08 8.54 -13.45
CA LEU A 4 20.52 7.60 -12.41
C LEU A 4 19.32 7.09 -11.60
N ARG A 5 18.99 5.80 -11.78
CA ARG A 5 17.85 5.14 -11.14
C ARG A 5 18.22 4.27 -9.95
N VAL A 6 19.36 3.59 -10.01
CA VAL A 6 19.80 2.65 -8.96
C VAL A 6 21.19 3.06 -8.50
N LEU A 7 21.37 3.16 -7.19
CA LEU A 7 22.65 3.49 -6.57
C LEU A 7 22.91 2.54 -5.41
N ASN A 8 24.08 1.89 -5.41
CA ASN A 8 24.55 1.07 -4.31
C ASN A 8 25.89 1.61 -3.84
N LEU A 9 25.95 2.06 -2.59
CA LEU A 9 27.17 2.51 -1.92
C LEU A 9 27.48 1.68 -0.66
N MET A 10 26.80 0.54 -0.46
CA MET A 10 27.09 -0.35 0.66
C MET A 10 28.57 -0.74 0.72
N GLY A 11 29.11 -0.78 1.95
CA GLY A 11 30.51 -1.10 2.19
C GLY A 11 31.48 0.08 1.96
N ASN A 12 31.03 1.22 1.44
CA ASN A 12 31.86 2.41 1.27
C ASN A 12 31.85 3.29 2.54
N GLU A 13 33.00 3.89 2.89
CA GLU A 13 33.09 4.81 4.03
C GLU A 13 32.23 6.06 3.90
N VAL A 14 31.88 6.45 2.66
CA VAL A 14 31.03 7.61 2.37
C VAL A 14 29.68 7.52 3.08
N VAL A 15 29.13 6.31 3.23
CA VAL A 15 27.85 6.07 3.92
C VAL A 15 27.95 6.44 5.40
N LYS A 16 29.12 6.27 6.03
CA LYS A 16 29.36 6.63 7.44
C LYS A 16 29.65 8.11 7.64
N LYS A 17 30.19 8.78 6.62
CA LYS A 17 30.57 10.20 6.68
C LYS A 17 29.39 11.14 6.47
N ILE A 18 28.37 10.71 5.73
CA ILE A 18 27.20 11.53 5.42
C ILE A 18 26.11 11.32 6.50
N PRO A 19 25.77 12.35 7.30
CA PRO A 19 24.64 12.26 8.22
C PRO A 19 23.34 12.13 7.44
N TYR A 20 22.41 11.34 7.97
CA TYR A 20 21.13 11.05 7.31
C TYR A 20 21.31 10.59 5.85
N TYR A 21 22.36 9.81 5.58
CA TYR A 21 22.80 9.39 4.25
C TYR A 21 21.66 9.10 3.27
N ARG A 22 20.72 8.22 3.63
CA ARG A 22 19.60 7.84 2.76
C ARG A 22 18.72 9.03 2.39
N LYS A 23 18.30 9.82 3.39
CA LYS A 23 17.48 11.02 3.21
C LYS A 23 18.19 12.06 2.33
N THR A 24 19.46 12.30 2.61
CA THR A 24 20.31 13.23 1.85
C THR A 24 20.42 12.82 0.38
N VAL A 25 20.76 11.56 0.11
CA VAL A 25 20.92 11.03 -1.24
C VAL A 25 19.60 11.04 -2.02
N ILE A 26 18.49 10.66 -1.39
CA ILE A 26 17.16 10.68 -2.02
C ILE A 26 16.77 12.11 -2.42
N SER A 27 17.03 13.12 -1.57
CA SER A 27 16.71 14.51 -1.90
C SER A 27 17.60 15.08 -3.03
N CYS A 28 18.88 14.68 -3.08
CA CYS A 28 19.80 15.12 -4.13
C CYS A 28 19.52 14.44 -5.47
N LEU A 29 19.10 13.17 -5.47
CA LEU A 29 18.88 12.35 -6.67
C LEU A 29 17.39 12.08 -6.89
N LYS A 30 16.71 13.04 -7.50
CA LYS A 30 15.24 13.02 -7.71
C LYS A 30 14.71 11.87 -8.58
N GLN A 31 15.56 11.22 -9.39
CA GLN A 31 15.15 10.09 -10.24
C GLN A 31 15.50 8.72 -9.63
N LEU A 32 16.07 8.67 -8.43
CA LEU A 32 16.56 7.43 -7.84
C LEU A 32 15.42 6.52 -7.36
N THR A 33 15.21 5.37 -8.00
CA THR A 33 14.19 4.38 -7.62
C THR A 33 14.66 3.39 -6.56
N PHE A 34 15.96 3.10 -6.50
CA PHE A 34 16.54 2.18 -5.52
C PHE A 34 17.83 2.76 -4.93
N LEU A 35 17.94 2.66 -3.61
CA LEU A 35 19.17 2.98 -2.89
C LEU A 35 19.57 1.79 -2.03
N ASP A 36 20.77 1.28 -2.29
CA ASP A 36 21.34 0.08 -1.67
C ASP A 36 20.39 -1.11 -1.84
N ASP A 37 19.81 -1.62 -0.75
CA ASP A 37 18.93 -2.79 -0.75
C ASP A 37 17.43 -2.45 -0.73
N ARG A 38 17.06 -1.17 -0.68
CA ARG A 38 15.65 -0.76 -0.46
C ARG A 38 15.13 0.15 -1.56
N PRO A 39 13.91 -0.10 -2.09
CA PRO A 39 13.25 0.82 -3.00
C PRO A 39 13.00 2.17 -2.32
N VAL A 40 12.96 3.23 -3.10
CA VAL A 40 12.63 4.58 -2.65
C VAL A 40 11.17 4.84 -2.94
N PHE A 41 10.35 4.86 -1.89
CA PHE A 41 8.91 5.08 -2.03
C PHE A 41 8.59 6.57 -2.25
N PRO A 42 7.45 6.88 -2.91
CA PRO A 42 7.02 8.27 -3.12
C PRO A 42 6.86 9.06 -1.81
N LYS A 43 6.27 8.44 -0.76
CA LYS A 43 6.16 9.04 0.58
C LYS A 43 7.54 9.43 1.14
N GLU A 44 8.51 8.51 1.08
CA GLU A 44 9.87 8.76 1.57
C GLU A 44 10.55 9.90 0.79
N ARG A 45 10.35 9.94 -0.53
CA ARG A 45 10.88 11.03 -1.37
C ARG A 45 10.30 12.38 -0.98
N ALA A 46 8.98 12.48 -0.81
CA ALA A 46 8.32 13.72 -0.41
C ALA A 46 8.88 14.23 0.93
N CYS A 47 8.98 13.36 1.94
CA CYS A 47 9.58 13.70 3.24
C CYS A 47 11.05 14.12 3.11
N ALA A 48 11.85 13.44 2.28
CA ALA A 48 13.26 13.77 2.07
C ALA A 48 13.44 15.13 1.36
N GLU A 49 12.59 15.47 0.40
CA GLU A 49 12.59 16.76 -0.28
C GLU A 49 12.14 17.90 0.64
N ALA A 50 11.12 17.68 1.47
CA ALA A 50 10.67 18.63 2.49
C ALA A 50 11.78 18.90 3.52
N TRP A 51 12.46 17.84 3.98
CA TRP A 51 13.61 17.95 4.86
C TRP A 51 14.76 18.74 4.23
N ALA A 52 15.07 18.51 2.95
CA ALA A 52 16.11 19.27 2.25
C ALA A 52 15.76 20.76 2.08
N ARG A 53 14.47 21.10 2.08
CA ARG A 53 13.97 22.47 1.92
C ARG A 53 14.01 23.28 3.22
N GLY A 54 13.52 22.71 4.32
CA GLY A 54 13.32 23.43 5.58
C GLY A 54 13.69 22.64 6.84
N GLY A 55 14.39 21.52 6.68
CA GLY A 55 14.82 20.68 7.80
C GLY A 55 13.66 19.93 8.45
N LEU A 56 13.77 19.73 9.77
CA LEU A 56 12.90 18.85 10.54
C LEU A 56 11.43 19.34 10.61
N GLU A 57 11.21 20.65 10.56
CA GLU A 57 9.87 21.23 10.68
C GLU A 57 9.02 20.96 9.43
N GLU A 58 9.59 21.20 8.24
CA GLU A 58 8.93 20.90 6.97
C GLU A 58 8.77 19.40 6.74
N GLU A 59 9.74 18.58 7.18
CA GLU A 59 9.61 17.13 7.16
C GLU A 59 8.38 16.66 7.94
N LYS A 60 8.20 17.17 9.16
CA LYS A 60 7.09 16.76 10.03
C LYS A 60 5.74 17.14 9.44
N LYS A 61 5.64 18.34 8.85
CA LYS A 61 4.41 18.80 8.21
C LYS A 61 4.03 17.93 7.01
N GLU A 62 5.01 17.57 6.18
CA GLU A 62 4.79 16.69 5.02
C GLU A 62 4.41 15.27 5.49
N GLU A 63 5.07 14.76 6.53
CA GLU A 63 4.75 13.46 7.12
C GLU A 63 3.31 13.41 7.68
N GLU A 64 2.89 14.45 8.41
CA GLU A 64 1.53 14.59 8.93
C GLU A 64 0.48 14.63 7.81
N GLU A 65 0.74 15.35 6.72
CA GLU A 65 -0.16 15.39 5.56
C GLU A 65 -0.29 14.00 4.91
N TRP A 66 0.82 13.31 4.68
CA TRP A 66 0.80 11.95 4.14
C TRP A 66 0.03 10.99 5.05
N GLU A 67 0.26 11.05 6.36
CA GLU A 67 -0.49 10.23 7.31
C GLU A 67 -1.97 10.56 7.35
N PHE A 68 -2.33 11.83 7.24
CA PHE A 68 -3.72 12.26 7.19
C PHE A 68 -4.43 11.72 5.94
N GLN A 69 -3.78 11.79 4.78
CA GLN A 69 -4.34 11.26 3.54
C GLN A 69 -4.53 9.74 3.61
N GLU A 70 -3.53 9.01 4.11
CA GLU A 70 -3.62 7.55 4.29
C GLU A 70 -4.73 7.17 5.29
N ARG A 71 -4.80 7.88 6.42
CA ARG A 71 -5.89 7.70 7.40
C ARG A 71 -7.26 7.96 6.78
N ARG A 72 -7.40 9.00 5.96
CA ARG A 72 -8.66 9.31 5.27
C ARG A 72 -9.05 8.24 4.27
N LYS A 73 -8.10 7.67 3.51
CA LYS A 73 -8.38 6.56 2.59
C LYS A 73 -8.90 5.34 3.35
N VAL A 74 -8.25 4.97 4.45
CA VAL A 74 -8.70 3.86 5.31
C VAL A 74 -10.09 4.16 5.88
N GLN A 75 -10.31 5.37 6.38
CA GLN A 75 -11.59 5.77 6.94
C GLN A 75 -12.73 5.70 5.91
N LYS A 76 -12.53 6.22 4.69
CA LYS A 76 -13.51 6.13 3.60
C LYS A 76 -13.87 4.67 3.27
N ARG A 77 -12.89 3.77 3.26
CA ARG A 77 -13.12 2.33 3.03
C ARG A 77 -13.99 1.73 4.12
N LEU A 78 -13.71 2.04 5.39
CA LEU A 78 -14.51 1.58 6.52
C LEU A 78 -15.93 2.14 6.50
N GLU A 79 -16.10 3.43 6.18
CA GLU A 79 -17.40 4.07 6.00
C GLU A 79 -18.20 3.40 4.87
N GLY A 80 -17.54 3.04 3.76
CA GLY A 80 -18.14 2.26 2.67
C GLY A 80 -18.66 0.91 3.13
N MET A 81 -17.86 0.16 3.91
CA MET A 81 -18.27 -1.13 4.46
C MET A 81 -19.46 -1.01 5.43
N GLU A 82 -19.46 0.02 6.27
CA GLU A 82 -20.57 0.29 7.20
C GLU A 82 -21.86 0.62 6.44
N MET A 83 -21.80 1.43 5.38
CA MET A 83 -22.96 1.72 4.53
C MET A 83 -23.53 0.46 3.88
N ILE A 84 -22.68 -0.43 3.38
CA ILE A 84 -23.11 -1.71 2.80
C ILE A 84 -23.83 -2.55 3.85
N ARG A 85 -23.26 -2.65 5.07
CA ARG A 85 -23.86 -3.39 6.18
C ARG A 85 -25.24 -2.85 6.54
N GLN A 86 -25.39 -1.53 6.63
CA GLN A 86 -26.66 -0.88 6.95
C GLN A 86 -27.72 -1.14 5.88
N LYS A 87 -27.34 -1.02 4.59
CA LYS A 87 -28.24 -1.28 3.47
C LYS A 87 -28.69 -2.75 3.43
N ALA A 88 -27.80 -3.69 3.72
CA ALA A 88 -28.14 -5.11 3.81
C ALA A 88 -29.12 -5.40 4.96
N LEU A 89 -28.92 -4.77 6.11
CA LEU A 89 -29.81 -4.88 7.27
C LEU A 89 -31.20 -4.31 6.97
N GLU A 90 -31.27 -3.15 6.32
CA GLU A 90 -32.53 -2.53 5.93
C GLU A 90 -33.31 -3.37 4.93
N ARG A 91 -32.64 -3.90 3.88
CA ARG A 91 -33.23 -4.83 2.92
C ARG A 91 -33.83 -6.05 3.61
N ARG A 92 -33.15 -6.62 4.61
CA ARG A 92 -33.65 -7.77 5.41
C ARG A 92 -34.87 -7.39 6.25
N ARG A 93 -34.87 -6.20 6.86
CA ARG A 93 -36.00 -5.68 7.64
C ARG A 93 -37.26 -5.54 6.78
N LEU A 94 -37.14 -5.00 5.57
CA LEU A 94 -38.28 -4.87 4.64
C LEU A 94 -38.81 -6.22 4.16
N ARG A 95 -37.95 -7.24 4.01
CA ARG A 95 -38.35 -8.61 3.64
C ARG A 95 -39.06 -9.38 4.76
N GLY A 96 -39.14 -8.83 5.98
CA GLY A 96 -39.76 -9.48 7.12
C GLY A 96 -38.99 -10.70 7.65
N GLU A 97 -37.73 -10.89 7.22
CA GLU A 97 -36.84 -11.94 7.70
C GLU A 97 -36.39 -11.60 9.13
N ARG A 98 -36.89 -12.36 10.11
CA ARG A 98 -36.52 -12.19 11.52
C ARG A 98 -35.06 -12.64 11.72
N LEU A 99 -34.22 -11.77 12.28
CA LEU A 99 -32.87 -12.15 12.73
C LEU A 99 -33.00 -13.23 13.81
N GLN A 100 -32.81 -14.50 13.43
CA GLN A 100 -32.39 -15.52 14.39
C GLN A 100 -30.89 -15.35 14.65
N THR A 101 -30.52 -14.24 15.28
CA THR A 101 -29.26 -14.15 16.01
C THR A 101 -29.63 -14.30 17.47
N SER A 102 -29.64 -15.55 17.95
CA SER A 102 -29.72 -15.83 19.38
C SER A 102 -28.49 -15.22 20.06
N PRO A 103 -28.62 -14.42 21.14
CA PRO A 103 -27.49 -13.86 21.86
C PRO A 103 -26.74 -14.90 22.72
N GLU A 104 -27.27 -16.12 22.82
CA GLU A 104 -26.65 -17.19 23.60
C GLU A 104 -25.72 -18.00 22.72
N MET A 105 -24.41 -17.84 22.98
CA MET A 105 -23.25 -18.68 22.64
C MET A 105 -22.07 -17.82 22.16
N LEU A 106 -21.65 -16.87 23.00
CA LEU A 106 -20.27 -16.41 23.00
C LEU A 106 -19.52 -17.30 24.00
N SER A 107 -19.23 -18.54 23.61
CA SER A 107 -18.20 -19.34 24.27
C SER A 107 -16.87 -19.06 23.59
N GLU A 108 -15.93 -18.61 24.41
CA GLU A 108 -14.51 -18.42 24.16
C GLU A 108 -13.95 -19.68 23.47
N GLU A 109 -13.82 -19.69 22.13
CA GLU A 109 -12.76 -20.41 21.37
C GLU A 109 -13.00 -20.51 19.84
N ASP A 110 -14.22 -20.32 19.31
CA ASP A 110 -14.46 -20.42 17.84
C ASP A 110 -14.51 -19.04 17.11
N GLN A 111 -13.44 -18.25 17.23
CA GLN A 111 -13.22 -16.98 16.50
C GLN A 111 -12.55 -17.17 15.12
N ILE A 112 -12.92 -18.23 14.40
CA ILE A 112 -12.52 -18.41 13.00
C ILE A 112 -13.77 -18.36 12.14
N LEU A 113 -14.00 -17.16 11.59
CA LEU A 113 -14.84 -16.84 10.43
C LEU A 113 -16.12 -17.66 10.30
N SER A 114 -17.18 -17.20 10.97
CA SER A 114 -18.53 -17.73 10.77
C SER A 114 -18.87 -17.65 9.28
N SER A 115 -19.26 -18.79 8.68
CA SER A 115 -19.66 -18.95 7.27
C SER A 115 -20.66 -17.88 6.75
N SER A 116 -21.35 -17.18 7.66
CA SER A 116 -22.22 -16.04 7.37
C SER A 116 -21.46 -14.79 6.91
N GLU A 117 -20.24 -14.54 7.41
CA GLU A 117 -19.37 -13.44 6.96
C GLU A 117 -18.77 -13.72 5.59
N GLU A 118 -18.43 -14.98 5.31
CA GLU A 118 -17.96 -15.41 3.98
C GLU A 118 -19.06 -15.27 2.92
N MET A 119 -20.30 -15.60 3.26
CA MET A 119 -21.46 -15.43 2.37
C MET A 119 -21.80 -13.94 2.14
N LEU A 120 -21.56 -13.07 3.14
CA LEU A 120 -21.68 -11.62 3.00
C LEU A 120 -20.55 -11.02 2.13
N LEU A 121 -19.32 -11.54 2.24
CA LEU A 121 -18.17 -11.16 1.42
C LEU A 121 -18.30 -11.62 -0.05
N LEU A 122 -18.80 -12.83 -0.29
CA LEU A 122 -19.05 -13.37 -1.64
C LEU A 122 -20.15 -12.59 -2.38
N ASN A 123 -21.25 -12.27 -1.70
CA ASN A 123 -22.33 -11.46 -2.29
C ASN A 123 -21.88 -10.01 -2.54
N ALA A 124 -20.98 -9.47 -1.72
CA ALA A 124 -20.40 -8.13 -1.91
C ALA A 124 -19.37 -8.09 -3.06
N HIS A 125 -18.62 -9.18 -3.30
CA HIS A 125 -17.71 -9.30 -4.43
C HIS A 125 -18.47 -9.37 -5.77
N GLU A 126 -19.65 -9.99 -5.79
CA GLU A 126 -20.51 -10.06 -6.98
C GLU A 126 -21.11 -8.68 -7.34
N GLU A 127 -21.48 -7.84 -6.36
CA GLU A 127 -22.02 -6.48 -6.58
C GLU A 127 -20.94 -5.44 -7.00
N LEU A 128 -19.65 -5.72 -6.76
CA LEU A 128 -18.50 -4.84 -7.12
C LEU A 128 -18.09 -4.96 -8.60
N LEU A 129 -18.44 -6.05 -9.29
CA LEU A 129 -18.12 -6.26 -10.71
C LEU A 129 -19.07 -5.51 -11.66
N ASP A 130 -20.21 -5.01 -11.15
CA ASP A 130 -21.25 -4.34 -11.95
C ASP A 130 -21.23 -2.80 -11.86
N ASN A 131 -20.27 -2.20 -11.13
CA ASN A 131 -20.18 -0.75 -10.98
C ASN A 131 -18.78 -0.22 -11.34
N PRO A 132 -18.54 0.21 -12.60
CA PRO A 132 -17.25 0.72 -13.03
C PRO A 132 -17.12 2.18 -12.60
N SER A 133 -16.78 2.42 -11.34
CA SER A 133 -16.39 3.74 -10.87
C SER A 133 -15.26 3.63 -9.85
N GLU A 134 -14.08 3.27 -10.33
CA GLU A 134 -12.76 3.60 -9.76
C GLU A 134 -11.67 3.07 -10.72
N GLN A 135 -11.63 3.61 -11.94
CA GLN A 135 -10.56 3.35 -12.91
C GLN A 135 -9.32 4.24 -12.73
N GLU A 136 -9.27 5.10 -11.71
CA GLU A 136 -8.17 6.06 -11.54
C GLU A 136 -7.08 5.62 -10.54
N ASP A 137 -7.38 4.69 -9.63
CA ASP A 137 -6.42 4.27 -8.58
C ASP A 137 -5.69 2.95 -8.88
N GLU A 138 -6.13 2.19 -9.89
CA GLU A 138 -5.46 0.94 -10.28
C GLU A 138 -4.22 1.17 -11.15
N GLU A 139 -4.07 2.28 -11.88
CA GLU A 139 -2.88 2.50 -12.73
C GLU A 139 -1.59 2.72 -11.93
N GLU A 140 -1.67 3.32 -10.74
CA GLU A 140 -0.48 3.50 -9.89
C GLU A 140 0.00 2.17 -9.29
N ASN A 141 -0.94 1.34 -8.82
CA ASN A 141 -0.62 0.06 -8.17
C ASN A 141 -0.31 -1.06 -9.19
N GLN A 142 -0.84 -0.97 -10.41
CA GLN A 142 -0.55 -1.94 -11.46
C GLN A 142 0.88 -1.79 -12.00
N ASN A 143 1.52 -0.63 -11.86
CA ASN A 143 2.95 -0.46 -12.14
C ASN A 143 3.85 -1.13 -11.09
N ASP A 144 3.46 -1.11 -9.81
CA ASP A 144 4.18 -1.78 -8.71
C ASP A 144 4.07 -3.32 -8.77
N VAL A 145 2.91 -3.87 -9.16
CA VAL A 145 2.71 -5.32 -9.29
C VAL A 145 3.30 -5.88 -10.58
N LYS A 146 3.29 -5.10 -11.67
CA LYS A 146 3.82 -5.54 -12.98
C LYS A 146 5.35 -5.61 -13.01
N TRP A 147 6.03 -4.81 -12.17
CA TRP A 147 7.48 -4.92 -11.96
C TRP A 147 7.86 -6.25 -11.28
N SER A 148 7.11 -6.63 -10.24
CA SER A 148 7.35 -7.86 -9.45
C SER A 148 7.18 -9.15 -10.25
N LYS A 149 6.32 -9.16 -11.27
CA LYS A 149 6.04 -10.36 -12.09
C LYS A 149 6.98 -10.53 -13.28
N ALA A 150 7.66 -9.47 -13.72
CA ALA A 150 8.60 -9.50 -14.86
C ALA A 150 10.00 -10.04 -14.50
N GLU A 151 10.38 -10.05 -13.21
CA GLU A 151 11.70 -10.52 -12.76
C GLU A 151 11.78 -12.03 -12.46
N SER A 152 10.65 -12.73 -12.35
CA SER A 152 10.63 -14.19 -12.12
C SER A 152 10.87 -15.03 -13.39
N GLY A 153 10.95 -14.39 -14.57
CA GLY A 153 10.90 -15.05 -15.87
C GLY A 153 12.16 -14.98 -16.76
N ARG A 154 13.37 -14.66 -16.24
CA ARG A 154 14.59 -14.71 -17.07
C ARG A 154 15.39 -16.00 -16.84
N PRO A 155 15.69 -16.80 -17.88
CA PRO A 155 16.42 -18.04 -17.73
C PRO A 155 17.89 -17.79 -17.35
N LYS A 156 18.36 -18.53 -16.33
CA LYS A 156 19.78 -18.65 -15.98
C LYS A 156 20.54 -19.26 -17.16
N LYS A 157 21.29 -18.45 -17.91
CA LYS A 157 22.39 -18.94 -18.75
C LYS A 157 23.65 -18.13 -18.48
N LEU A 158 24.39 -18.56 -17.47
CA LEU A 158 25.83 -18.40 -17.37
C LEU A 158 26.47 -19.67 -17.94
N LYS A 159 27.22 -19.57 -19.06
CA LYS A 159 28.49 -20.29 -19.23
C LYS A 159 29.25 -19.91 -20.50
N ALA A 160 30.52 -19.58 -20.26
CA ALA A 160 31.73 -19.93 -21.04
C ALA A 160 32.02 -19.20 -22.37
N MET A 161 33.13 -18.46 -22.38
CA MET A 161 34.44 -18.78 -23.01
C MET A 161 35.21 -17.45 -23.13
N LEU A 162 36.25 -17.18 -22.34
CA LEU A 162 37.65 -17.58 -22.59
C LEU A 162 37.95 -18.03 -24.03
N ALA A 163 38.36 -17.08 -24.88
CA ALA A 163 39.50 -17.13 -25.80
C ALA A 163 39.73 -15.72 -26.36
#